data_AF-A0A535B1W5-F1
#
_entry.id   AF-A0A535B1W5-F1
#
_cell.length_a   1.000
_cell.length_b   1.000
_cell.length_c   1.000
_cell.angle_alpha   90.00
_cell.angle_beta   90.00
_cell.angle_gamma   90.00
#
_symmetry.space_group_name_H-M   'P 1'
#
loop_
_entity.id
_entity.type
_entity.pdbx_description
1 polymer ?
#
loop_
_entity_poly.entity_id
_entity_poly.type
_entity_poly.pdbx_seq_one_letter_code
_entity_poly.pdbx_strand_id
1 'polypeptide(L)'
;MPQAKVTESDVLPALLAVCPSFRQCWDEYVSDEAYVPNQVYVDAGEFARHMCVLLQAGTVNELSAVFAAVEHLLEEGDEDACNAVTTGLLEDVYFEAEDAGISPREWRKYFGPRATRAWEAYLVWAKKSD
;
A
#
# COMPACT_ATOMS: atom_id res chain seq x y z
N MET A 1 13.73 -1.93 25.15
CA MET A 1 12.79 -1.57 24.07
C MET A 1 12.22 -2.88 23.55
N PRO A 2 10.90 -3.05 23.37
CA PRO A 2 10.43 -4.18 22.60
C PRO A 2 11.03 -4.08 21.19
N GLN A 3 11.58 -5.19 20.71
CA GLN A 3 12.11 -5.30 19.35
C GLN A 3 10.90 -5.23 18.41
N ALA A 4 10.95 -4.38 17.39
CA ALA A 4 9.93 -4.38 16.34
C ALA A 4 9.83 -5.80 15.75
N LYS A 5 8.60 -6.28 15.54
CA LYS A 5 8.36 -7.67 15.10
C LYS A 5 8.29 -7.80 13.58
N VAL A 6 8.12 -6.69 12.88
CA VAL A 6 7.94 -6.61 11.42
C VAL A 6 9.03 -5.69 10.86
N THR A 7 9.69 -6.16 9.80
CA THR A 7 10.72 -5.44 9.05
C THR A 7 10.21 -5.07 7.66
N GLU A 8 10.97 -4.24 6.93
CA GLU A 8 10.68 -3.88 5.54
C GLU A 8 10.39 -5.10 4.66
N SER A 9 11.18 -6.17 4.81
CA SER A 9 11.04 -7.40 4.01
C SER A 9 9.74 -8.18 4.25
N ASP A 10 9.01 -7.88 5.33
CA ASP A 10 7.75 -8.51 5.68
C ASP A 10 6.52 -7.81 5.06
N VAL A 11 6.68 -6.58 4.55
CA VAL A 11 5.57 -5.74 4.06
C VAL A 11 4.85 -6.38 2.86
N LEU A 12 5.56 -6.65 1.76
CA LEU A 12 4.95 -7.25 0.57
C LEU A 12 4.36 -8.64 0.85
N PRO A 13 5.06 -9.57 1.55
CA PRO A 13 4.48 -10.85 1.94
C PRO A 13 3.18 -10.73 2.73
N ALA A 14 3.07 -9.77 3.66
CA ALA A 14 1.85 -9.55 4.43
C ALA A 14 0.69 -9.07 3.55
N LEU A 15 0.95 -8.17 2.59
CA LEU A 15 -0.05 -7.66 1.64
C LEU A 15 -0.54 -8.75 0.68
N LEU A 16 0.38 -9.56 0.14
CA LEU A 16 0.08 -10.71 -0.73
C LEU A 16 -0.79 -11.76 -0.04
N ALA A 17 -0.62 -11.96 1.26
CA ALA A 17 -1.40 -12.94 2.03
C ALA A 17 -2.89 -12.57 2.14
N VAL A 18 -3.23 -11.27 2.09
CA VAL A 18 -4.60 -10.76 2.26
C VAL A 18 -5.25 -10.25 0.99
N CYS A 19 -4.52 -10.23 -0.13
CA CYS A 19 -5.01 -9.83 -1.46
C CYS A 19 -4.73 -10.92 -2.51
N PRO A 20 -5.45 -12.07 -2.47
CA PRO A 20 -5.20 -13.18 -3.39
C PRO A 20 -5.36 -12.81 -4.85
N SER A 21 -6.21 -11.83 -5.17
CA SER A 21 -6.41 -11.35 -6.55
C SER A 21 -5.16 -10.69 -7.14
N PHE A 22 -4.24 -10.19 -6.32
CA PHE A 22 -2.98 -9.61 -6.80
C PHE A 22 -1.94 -10.66 -7.19
N ARG A 23 -2.08 -11.91 -6.72
CA ARG A 23 -1.05 -12.94 -6.91
C ARG A 23 -0.70 -13.15 -8.39
N GLN A 24 -1.69 -13.13 -9.28
CA GLN A 24 -1.40 -13.25 -10.71
C GLN A 24 -0.58 -12.06 -11.24
N CYS A 25 -0.99 -10.82 -10.92
CA CYS A 25 -0.25 -9.61 -11.31
C CYS A 25 1.17 -9.64 -10.75
N TRP A 26 1.34 -10.10 -9.52
CA TRP A 26 2.65 -10.25 -8.88
C TRP A 26 3.52 -11.28 -9.59
N ASP A 27 2.98 -12.48 -9.87
CA ASP A 27 3.72 -13.55 -10.56
C ASP A 27 4.16 -13.11 -11.96
N GLU A 28 3.33 -12.36 -12.68
CA GLU A 28 3.66 -11.76 -13.98
C GLU A 28 4.77 -10.70 -13.84
N TYR A 29 4.64 -9.78 -12.87
CA TYR A 29 5.62 -8.73 -12.62
C TYR A 29 7.01 -9.26 -12.26
N VAL A 30 7.11 -10.24 -11.34
CA VAL A 30 8.41 -10.80 -10.93
C VAL A 30 9.04 -11.73 -11.97
N SER A 31 8.28 -12.16 -12.98
CA SER A 31 8.77 -12.97 -14.09
C SER A 31 9.35 -12.12 -15.23
N ASP A 32 9.19 -10.80 -15.20
CA ASP A 32 9.76 -9.89 -16.19
C ASP A 32 11.31 -9.87 -16.09
N GLU A 33 11.99 -9.86 -17.24
CA GLU A 33 13.47 -9.81 -17.28
C GLU A 33 14.04 -8.51 -16.69
N ALA A 34 13.25 -7.43 -16.68
CA ALA A 34 13.60 -6.15 -16.08
C ALA A 34 13.34 -6.09 -14.56
N TYR A 35 12.73 -7.12 -13.97
CA TYR A 35 12.44 -7.15 -12.55
C TYR A 35 13.72 -7.13 -11.71
N VAL A 36 13.74 -6.24 -10.70
CA VAL A 36 14.83 -6.15 -9.72
C VAL A 36 14.28 -6.54 -8.35
N PRO A 37 14.77 -7.64 -7.74
CA PRO A 37 14.25 -8.12 -6.47
C PRO A 37 14.60 -7.20 -5.30
N ASN A 38 13.81 -7.31 -4.23
CA ASN A 38 13.96 -6.56 -2.97
C ASN A 38 13.87 -5.03 -3.15
N GLN A 39 12.96 -4.58 -4.02
CA GLN A 39 12.67 -3.16 -4.22
C GLN A 39 11.30 -2.84 -3.62
N VAL A 40 11.18 -2.93 -2.29
CA VAL A 40 9.88 -2.84 -1.58
C VAL A 40 9.02 -1.65 -2.02
N TYR A 41 9.65 -0.49 -2.27
CA TYR A 41 8.99 0.74 -2.67
C TYR A 41 8.44 0.64 -4.09
N VAL A 42 9.19 0.05 -5.01
CA VAL A 42 8.75 -0.19 -6.39
C VAL A 42 7.68 -1.28 -6.44
N ASP A 43 7.89 -2.35 -5.69
CA ASP A 43 6.97 -3.49 -5.60
C ASP A 43 5.62 -3.07 -4.97
N ALA A 44 5.64 -2.11 -4.03
CA ALA A 44 4.43 -1.53 -3.45
C ALA A 44 3.61 -0.72 -4.45
N GLY A 45 4.24 -0.08 -5.45
CA GLY A 45 3.56 0.65 -6.51
C GLY A 45 2.71 -0.26 -7.39
N GLU A 46 3.22 -1.44 -7.76
CA GLU A 46 2.43 -2.45 -8.48
C GLU A 46 1.21 -2.91 -7.68
N PHE A 47 1.37 -3.05 -6.37
CA PHE A 47 0.27 -3.37 -5.46
C PHE A 47 -0.77 -2.23 -5.39
N ALA A 48 -0.31 -0.97 -5.30
CA ALA A 48 -1.16 0.22 -5.27
C ALA A 48 -2.02 0.34 -6.55
N ARG A 49 -1.41 0.12 -7.71
CA ARG A 49 -2.09 0.08 -9.01
C ARG A 49 -3.20 -0.98 -9.03
N HIS A 50 -2.92 -2.18 -8.53
CA HIS A 50 -3.92 -3.23 -8.41
C HIS A 50 -5.07 -2.87 -7.47
N MET A 51 -4.78 -2.23 -6.33
CA MET A 51 -5.82 -1.76 -5.41
C MET A 51 -6.77 -0.77 -6.10
N CYS A 52 -6.26 0.13 -6.93
CA CYS A 52 -7.09 1.08 -7.70
C CYS A 52 -8.05 0.34 -8.65
N VAL A 53 -7.56 -0.70 -9.33
CA VAL A 53 -8.39 -1.57 -10.18
C VAL A 53 -9.49 -2.25 -9.36
N LEU A 54 -9.17 -2.80 -8.18
CA LEU A 54 -10.17 -3.42 -7.29
C LEU A 54 -11.25 -2.42 -6.85
N LEU A 55 -10.84 -1.20 -6.50
CA LEU A 55 -11.76 -0.14 -6.07
C LEU A 55 -12.72 0.25 -7.20
N GLN A 56 -12.22 0.43 -8.42
CA GLN A 56 -13.04 0.72 -9.61
C GLN A 56 -13.99 -0.43 -9.96
N ALA A 57 -13.54 -1.67 -9.81
CA ALA A 57 -14.37 -2.86 -10.03
C ALA A 57 -15.43 -3.08 -8.94
N GLY A 58 -15.43 -2.29 -7.87
CA GLY A 58 -16.32 -2.47 -6.71
C GLY A 58 -16.03 -3.74 -5.91
N THR A 59 -14.85 -4.34 -6.06
CA THR A 59 -14.43 -5.56 -5.35
C THR A 59 -13.83 -5.17 -4.00
N VAL A 60 -14.72 -4.74 -3.09
CA VAL A 60 -14.33 -4.04 -1.86
C VAL A 60 -13.87 -4.94 -0.70
N ASN A 61 -14.10 -6.25 -0.78
CA ASN A 61 -13.84 -7.16 0.34
C ASN A 61 -12.34 -7.34 0.61
N GLU A 62 -11.51 -7.42 -0.43
CA GLU A 62 -10.05 -7.55 -0.27
C GLU A 62 -9.43 -6.23 0.22
N LEU A 63 -9.96 -5.08 -0.20
CA LEU A 63 -9.46 -3.77 0.25
C LEU A 63 -9.58 -3.60 1.77
N SER A 64 -10.68 -4.04 2.39
CA SER A 64 -10.80 -4.03 3.84
C SER A 64 -9.76 -4.91 4.55
N ALA A 65 -9.45 -6.08 3.99
CA ALA A 65 -8.43 -6.98 4.54
C ALA A 65 -7.01 -6.42 4.38
N VAL A 66 -6.73 -5.83 3.21
CA VAL A 66 -5.48 -5.12 2.92
C VAL A 66 -5.25 -4.00 3.92
N PHE A 67 -6.23 -3.11 4.13
CA PHE A 67 -6.02 -1.99 5.05
C PHE A 67 -5.97 -2.40 6.53
N ALA A 68 -6.56 -3.55 6.89
CA ALA A 68 -6.32 -4.14 8.21
C ALA A 68 -4.86 -4.62 8.35
N ALA A 69 -4.28 -5.22 7.31
CA ALA A 69 -2.86 -5.59 7.30
C ALA A 69 -1.95 -4.35 7.33
N VAL A 70 -2.27 -3.30 6.57
CA VAL A 70 -1.57 -2.00 6.61
C VAL A 70 -1.54 -1.44 8.03
N GLU A 71 -2.67 -1.44 8.74
CA GLU A 71 -2.73 -0.93 10.12
C GLU A 71 -1.82 -1.75 11.06
N HIS A 72 -1.81 -3.08 10.92
CA HIS A 72 -0.93 -3.96 11.70
C HIS A 72 0.56 -3.71 11.38
N LEU A 73 0.91 -3.54 10.10
CA LEU A 73 2.27 -3.22 9.67
C LEU A 73 2.74 -1.88 10.26
N LEU A 74 1.87 -0.86 10.30
CA LEU A 74 2.16 0.44 10.91
C LEU A 74 2.20 0.42 12.45
N GLU A 75 1.69 -0.64 13.08
CA GLU A 75 1.68 -0.81 14.54
C GLU A 75 2.91 -1.60 15.03
N GLU A 76 3.27 -2.69 14.36
CA GLU A 76 4.32 -3.62 14.78
C GLU A 76 5.64 -3.46 13.99
N GLY A 77 5.62 -2.67 12.93
CA GLY A 77 6.76 -2.40 12.04
C GLY A 77 7.86 -1.55 12.68
N ASP A 78 9.10 -1.79 12.26
CA ASP A 78 10.19 -0.84 12.46
C ASP A 78 10.02 0.40 11.56
N GLU A 79 11.00 1.32 11.65
CA GLU A 79 10.98 2.57 10.89
C GLU A 79 10.95 2.31 9.37
N ASP A 80 11.74 1.34 8.89
CA ASP A 80 11.82 1.00 7.46
C ASP A 80 10.52 0.36 6.97
N ALA A 81 9.93 -0.56 7.74
CA ALA A 81 8.61 -1.14 7.44
C ALA A 81 7.51 -0.07 7.40
N CYS A 82 7.50 0.85 8.38
CA CYS A 82 6.55 1.95 8.40
C CYS A 82 6.73 2.85 7.17
N ASN A 83 7.97 3.18 6.81
CA ASN A 83 8.27 4.01 5.64
C ASN A 83 7.87 3.31 4.33
N ALA A 84 8.10 2.01 4.18
CA ALA A 84 7.66 1.25 3.02
C ALA A 84 6.13 1.27 2.88
N VAL A 85 5.39 1.22 3.99
CA VAL A 85 3.93 1.34 3.96
C VAL A 85 3.47 2.77 3.68
N THR A 86 4.05 3.79 4.31
CA THR A 86 3.56 5.17 4.14
C THR A 86 4.01 5.81 2.83
N THR A 87 5.28 5.66 2.48
CA THR A 87 5.93 6.34 1.34
C THR A 87 6.01 5.45 0.11
N GLY A 88 6.05 4.12 0.28
CA GLY A 88 5.87 3.21 -0.84
C GLY A 88 4.38 3.07 -1.14
N LEU A 89 3.66 2.35 -0.28
CA LEU A 89 2.29 1.97 -0.60
C LEU A 89 1.27 3.12 -0.60
N LEU A 90 1.13 3.88 0.50
CA LEU A 90 0.05 4.88 0.61
C LEU A 90 0.25 6.06 -0.35
N GLU A 91 1.49 6.49 -0.56
CA GLU A 91 1.81 7.51 -1.55
C GLU A 91 1.51 7.03 -2.98
N ASP A 92 1.91 5.81 -3.36
CA ASP A 92 1.57 5.29 -4.68
C ASP A 92 0.05 5.09 -4.86
N VAL A 93 -0.69 4.69 -3.81
CA VAL A 93 -2.16 4.64 -3.88
C VAL A 93 -2.75 6.03 -4.16
N TYR A 94 -2.15 7.10 -3.65
CA TYR A 94 -2.58 8.45 -3.99
C TYR A 94 -2.35 8.77 -5.47
N PHE A 95 -1.13 8.56 -5.97
CA PHE A 95 -0.79 8.88 -7.36
C PHE A 95 -1.58 8.04 -8.37
N GLU A 96 -1.67 6.73 -8.14
CA GLU A 96 -2.45 5.82 -8.98
C GLU A 96 -3.94 6.19 -8.95
N ALA A 97 -4.47 6.59 -7.79
CA ALA A 97 -5.85 7.06 -7.69
C ALA A 97 -6.05 8.39 -8.45
N GLU A 98 -5.09 9.31 -8.39
CA GLU A 98 -5.14 10.57 -9.13
C GLU A 98 -5.15 10.34 -10.64
N ASP A 99 -4.24 9.51 -11.16
CA ASP A 99 -4.19 9.14 -12.59
C ASP A 99 -5.48 8.44 -13.05
N ALA A 100 -6.02 7.57 -12.19
CA ALA A 100 -7.27 6.87 -12.44
C ALA A 100 -8.54 7.72 -12.26
N GLY A 101 -8.42 9.01 -11.87
CA GLY A 101 -9.55 9.90 -11.61
C GLY A 101 -10.39 9.52 -10.37
N ILE A 102 -9.82 8.74 -9.46
CA ILE A 102 -10.43 8.30 -8.21
C ILE A 102 -10.19 9.38 -7.15
N SER A 103 -11.27 9.85 -6.53
CA SER A 103 -11.14 10.80 -5.42
C SER A 103 -10.38 10.19 -4.24
N PRO A 104 -9.35 10.87 -3.69
CA PRO A 104 -8.64 10.43 -2.48
C PRO A 104 -9.55 10.14 -1.27
N ARG A 105 -10.78 10.68 -1.28
CA ARG A 105 -11.77 10.45 -0.21
C ARG A 105 -12.38 9.05 -0.26
N GLU A 106 -12.40 8.39 -1.41
CA GLU A 106 -12.97 7.04 -1.57
C GLU A 106 -12.21 5.99 -0.74
N TRP A 107 -10.92 6.22 -0.49
CA TRP A 107 -10.06 5.33 0.28
C TRP A 107 -10.30 5.41 1.79
N ARG A 108 -10.76 6.56 2.30
CA ARG A 108 -10.88 6.83 3.75
C ARG A 108 -11.72 5.80 4.50
N LYS A 109 -12.69 5.17 3.84
CA LYS A 109 -13.57 4.16 4.44
C LYS A 109 -12.86 2.85 4.81
N TYR A 110 -11.66 2.62 4.27
CA TYR A 110 -10.87 1.42 4.56
C TYR A 110 -9.79 1.63 5.61
N PHE A 111 -9.40 2.88 5.87
CA PHE A 111 -8.25 3.17 6.71
C PHE A 111 -8.53 2.91 8.20
N GLY A 112 -7.55 2.31 8.87
CA GLY A 112 -7.42 2.38 10.33
C GLY A 112 -6.88 3.74 10.80
N PRO A 113 -6.72 3.94 12.12
CA PRO A 113 -6.25 5.19 12.69
C PRO A 113 -4.85 5.64 12.21
N ARG A 114 -3.89 4.72 12.11
CA ARG A 114 -2.51 5.05 11.69
C ARG A 114 -2.46 5.33 10.20
N ALA A 115 -3.11 4.50 9.39
CA ALA A 115 -3.24 4.74 7.96
C ALA A 115 -3.92 6.10 7.68
N THR A 116 -4.97 6.44 8.43
CA THR A 116 -5.65 7.74 8.34
C THR A 116 -4.68 8.88 8.63
N ARG A 117 -3.90 8.80 9.72
CA ARG A 117 -2.94 9.83 10.08
C ARG A 117 -1.85 10.02 9.02
N ALA A 118 -1.31 8.92 8.49
CA ALA A 118 -0.32 8.96 7.43
C ALA A 118 -0.88 9.60 6.16
N TRP A 119 -2.08 9.19 5.74
CA TRP A 119 -2.77 9.73 4.59
C TRP A 119 -3.06 11.23 4.72
N GLU A 120 -3.53 11.68 5.89
CA GLU A 120 -3.81 13.10 6.13
C GLU A 120 -2.54 13.95 6.14
N ALA A 121 -1.44 13.44 6.70
CA ALA A 121 -0.15 14.10 6.62
C ALA A 121 0.31 14.24 5.16
N TYR A 122 0.15 13.20 4.36
CA TYR A 122 0.48 13.20 2.94
C TYR A 122 -0.35 14.23 2.16
N LEU A 123 -1.68 14.24 2.32
CA LEU A 123 -2.56 15.22 1.67
C LEU A 123 -2.20 16.69 2.00
N VAL A 124 -1.69 16.94 3.21
CA VAL A 124 -1.20 18.28 3.60
C VAL A 124 0.12 18.60 2.90
N TRP A 125 0.99 17.62 2.72
CA TRP A 125 2.24 17.78 1.97
C TRP A 125 1.98 18.02 0.48
N ALA A 126 1.16 17.19 -0.17
CA ALA A 126 0.85 17.28 -1.60
C ALA A 126 0.30 18.67 -1.97
N LYS A 127 -0.64 19.20 -1.19
CA LYS A 127 -1.21 20.55 -1.37
C LYS A 127 -0.23 21.72 -1.24
N LYS A 128 0.94 21.51 -0.62
CA LYS A 128 1.98 22.54 -0.51
C LYS A 128 2.93 22.52 -1.71
N SER A 129 2.90 21.45 -2.50
CA SER A 129 3.73 21.26 -3.68
C SER A 129 3.04 21.76 -4.97
N ASP A 130 1.75 22.08 -4.90
CA ASP A 130 0.96 22.80 -5.92
C ASP A 130 1.19 24.33 -5.87
#